data_AF-A0A2G2ZJZ0-F1
#
_entry.id   AF-A0A2G2ZJZ0-F1
#
_cell.length_a   1.000
_cell.length_b   1.000
_cell.length_c   1.000
_cell.angle_alpha   90.00
_cell.angle_beta   90.00
_cell.angle_gamma   90.00
#
_symmetry.space_group_name_H-M   'P 1'
#
loop_
_entity.id
_entity.type
_entity.pdbx_description
1 polymer ?
#
loop_
_entity_poly.entity_id
_entity_poly.type
_entity_poly.pdbx_seq_one_letter_code
_entity_poly.pdbx_strand_id
1 'polypeptide(L)'
;MPVANPVITCVSASATGISSNFVADPFLYIQGDVFYVFFETKNSVTMQGDIGVARSTNKGASWEQLGIALVEDWHLSYLYVFEYNGNISFRLCEQLSFM
;
A
#
# COMPACT_ATOMS: atom_id res chain seq x y z
N MET A 1 -10.79 -9.75 18.72
CA MET A 1 -9.99 -10.82 18.09
C MET A 1 -8.53 -10.39 18.16
N PRO A 2 -7.57 -11.30 18.43
CA PRO A 2 -6.15 -10.94 18.41
C PRO A 2 -5.74 -10.51 16.99
N VAL A 3 -4.80 -9.58 16.90
CA VAL A 3 -4.23 -9.13 15.63
C VAL A 3 -3.49 -10.31 14.98
N ALA A 4 -3.85 -10.63 13.74
CA ALA A 4 -3.19 -11.67 12.95
C ALA A 4 -2.08 -11.05 12.11
N ASN A 5 -0.85 -11.54 12.28
CA ASN A 5 0.28 -11.19 11.44
C ASN A 5 0.53 -12.32 10.41
N PRO A 6 0.95 -11.99 9.18
CA PRO A 6 1.09 -10.64 8.61
C PRO A 6 -0.27 -9.94 8.39
N VAL A 7 -0.31 -8.62 8.62
CA VAL A 7 -1.55 -7.82 8.53
C VAL A 7 -2.02 -7.59 7.09
N ILE A 8 -1.10 -7.62 6.12
CA ILE A 8 -1.36 -7.55 4.69
C ILE A 8 -0.63 -8.72 4.03
N THR A 9 -1.28 -9.38 3.08
CA THR A 9 -0.72 -10.47 2.28
C THR A 9 -0.97 -10.22 0.80
N CYS A 10 -0.21 -10.90 -0.07
CA CYS A 10 -0.47 -10.89 -1.50
C CYS A 10 -1.90 -11.34 -1.83
N VAL A 11 -2.44 -12.31 -1.09
CA VAL A 11 -3.81 -12.82 -1.27
C VAL A 11 -4.84 -11.73 -0.93
N SER A 12 -4.65 -11.02 0.18
CA SER A 12 -5.56 -9.93 0.54
C SER A 12 -5.46 -8.79 -0.48
N ALA A 13 -4.27 -8.37 -0.88
CA ALA A 13 -4.09 -7.34 -1.92
C ALA A 13 -4.79 -7.74 -3.23
N SER A 14 -4.71 -9.03 -3.59
CA SER A 14 -5.34 -9.55 -4.81
C SER A 14 -6.86 -9.63 -4.79
N ALA A 15 -7.49 -9.47 -3.63
CA ALA A 15 -8.95 -9.47 -3.51
C ALA A 15 -9.63 -8.32 -4.26
N THR A 16 -8.89 -7.29 -4.64
CA THR A 16 -9.38 -6.13 -5.41
C THR A 16 -9.12 -6.23 -6.93
N GLY A 17 -8.64 -7.39 -7.41
CA GLY A 17 -8.34 -7.61 -8.83
C GLY A 17 -6.90 -7.30 -9.23
N ILE A 18 -6.03 -6.96 -8.27
CA ILE A 18 -4.60 -6.76 -8.48
C ILE A 18 -3.91 -8.13 -8.39
N SER A 19 -3.37 -8.69 -9.47
CA SER A 19 -2.57 -9.91 -9.34
C SER A 19 -1.26 -9.56 -8.62
N SER A 20 -1.10 -9.84 -7.32
CA SER A 20 0.07 -9.41 -6.55
C SER A 20 1.02 -10.58 -6.27
N ASN A 21 2.30 -10.46 -6.63
CA ASN A 21 3.34 -11.44 -6.27
C ASN A 21 4.07 -11.11 -4.96
N PHE A 22 4.03 -9.85 -4.53
CA PHE A 22 4.75 -9.37 -3.36
C PHE A 22 4.02 -8.19 -2.70
N VAL A 23 4.19 -8.05 -1.38
CA VAL A 23 3.77 -6.87 -0.62
C VAL A 23 4.90 -6.46 0.34
N ALA A 24 5.22 -5.18 0.41
CA ALA A 24 6.25 -4.68 1.33
C ALA A 24 6.10 -3.20 1.69
N ASP A 25 7.02 -2.78 2.57
CA ASP A 25 7.22 -1.43 3.04
C ASP A 25 5.88 -0.76 3.40
N PRO A 26 5.19 -1.25 4.45
CA PRO A 26 3.92 -0.67 4.85
C PRO A 26 4.13 0.71 5.49
N PHE A 27 3.40 1.70 5.00
CA PHE A 27 3.36 3.05 5.53
C PHE A 27 1.98 3.36 6.11
N LEU A 28 1.96 3.57 7.42
CA LEU A 28 0.74 3.89 8.15
C LEU A 28 0.48 5.39 8.13
N TYR A 29 -0.72 5.78 7.71
CA TYR A 29 -1.28 7.12 7.85
C TYR A 29 -2.56 7.03 8.67
N ILE A 30 -2.70 7.89 9.67
CA ILE A 30 -3.86 7.92 10.56
C ILE A 30 -4.60 9.23 10.33
N GLN A 31 -5.87 9.13 9.94
CA GLN A 31 -6.76 10.27 9.77
C GLN A 31 -7.96 10.13 10.71
N GLY A 32 -7.95 10.87 11.81
CA GLY A 32 -8.92 10.70 12.89
C GLY A 32 -8.88 9.28 13.46
N ASP A 33 -10.00 8.58 13.40
CA ASP A 33 -10.14 7.18 13.87
C ASP A 33 -9.90 6.12 12.77
N VAL A 34 -9.57 6.56 11.54
CA VAL A 34 -9.37 5.68 10.39
C VAL A 34 -7.88 5.51 10.12
N PHE A 35 -7.44 4.26 10.03
CA PHE A 35 -6.07 3.90 9.72
C PHE A 35 -5.99 3.52 8.24
N TYR A 36 -5.04 4.10 7.53
CA TYR A 36 -4.71 3.76 6.15
C TYR A 36 -3.31 3.17 6.14
N VAL A 37 -3.14 2.02 5.51
CA VAL A 37 -1.83 1.47 5.21
C VAL A 37 -1.63 1.50 3.71
N PHE A 38 -0.56 2.15 3.29
CA PHE A 38 -0.07 2.11 1.92
C PHE A 38 1.08 1.13 1.86
N PHE A 39 1.18 0.35 0.79
CA PHE A 39 2.21 -0.67 0.66
C PHE A 39 2.60 -0.86 -0.80
N GLU A 40 3.85 -1.23 -1.03
CA GLU A 40 4.31 -1.63 -2.35
C GLU A 40 3.68 -2.97 -2.71
N THR A 41 3.16 -3.08 -3.93
CA THR A 41 2.71 -4.35 -4.50
C THR A 41 3.22 -4.47 -5.93
N LYS A 42 3.58 -5.68 -6.34
CA LYS A 42 4.03 -5.94 -7.70
C LYS A 42 3.00 -6.75 -8.47
N ASN A 43 2.49 -6.18 -9.55
CA ASN A 43 1.55 -6.85 -10.43
C ASN A 43 2.25 -8.03 -11.13
N SER A 44 1.74 -9.25 -10.94
CA SER A 44 2.31 -10.49 -11.47
C SER A 44 2.23 -10.62 -12.99
N VAL A 45 1.30 -9.89 -13.62
CA VAL A 45 1.05 -9.93 -15.07
C VAL A 45 1.87 -8.86 -15.77
N THR A 46 1.81 -7.61 -15.31
CA THR A 46 2.52 -6.48 -15.94
C THR A 46 3.94 -6.33 -15.43
N MET A 47 4.30 -6.98 -14.32
CA MET A 47 5.57 -6.82 -13.62
C MET A 47 5.83 -5.39 -13.12
N GLN A 48 4.79 -4.57 -13.03
CA GLN A 48 4.84 -3.19 -12.54
C GLN A 48 4.74 -3.13 -11.01
N GLY A 49 5.49 -2.22 -10.39
CA GLY A 49 5.36 -1.91 -8.98
C GLY A 49 4.36 -0.77 -8.77
N ASP A 50 3.29 -1.05 -8.04
CA ASP A 50 2.21 -0.12 -7.73
C ASP A 50 2.11 0.11 -6.22
N ILE A 51 1.42 1.17 -5.80
CA ILE A 51 1.13 1.42 -4.38
C ILE A 51 -0.30 1.01 -4.07
N GLY A 52 -0.45 -0.07 -3.30
CA GLY A 52 -1.73 -0.52 -2.76
C GLY A 52 -2.15 0.26 -1.52
N VAL A 53 -3.45 0.27 -1.24
CA VAL A 53 -4.02 0.88 -0.03
C VAL A 53 -5.06 -0.02 0.63
N ALA A 54 -4.96 -0.13 1.95
CA ALA A 54 -5.96 -0.77 2.79
C ALA A 54 -6.33 0.13 3.98
N ARG A 55 -7.57 -0.02 4.44
CA ARG A 55 -8.16 0.78 5.52
C ARG A 55 -8.55 -0.09 6.70
N SER A 56 -8.37 0.43 7.90
CA SER A 56 -8.91 -0.15 9.13
C SER A 56 -9.70 0.89 9.91
N THR A 57 -10.92 0.54 10.32
CA THR A 57 -11.80 1.34 11.17
C THR A 57 -11.83 0.84 12.62
N ASN A 58 -11.02 -0.18 12.93
CA ASN A 58 -10.94 -0.82 14.25
C ASN A 58 -9.50 -0.89 14.76
N LYS A 59 -8.75 0.20 14.57
CA LYS A 59 -7.39 0.41 15.09
C LYS A 59 -6.40 -0.68 14.66
N GLY A 60 -6.50 -1.15 13.41
CA GLY A 60 -5.60 -2.12 12.81
C GLY A 60 -5.95 -3.59 13.08
N ALA A 61 -7.11 -3.89 13.67
CA ALA A 61 -7.52 -5.27 13.94
C ALA A 61 -8.00 -6.02 12.67
N SER A 62 -8.58 -5.31 11.70
CA SER A 62 -8.90 -5.83 10.37
C SER A 62 -8.69 -4.78 9.29
N TRP A 63 -8.38 -5.24 8.08
CA TRP A 63 -8.01 -4.39 6.95
C TRP A 63 -8.91 -4.68 5.74
N GLU A 64 -9.59 -3.64 5.28
CA GLU A 64 -10.35 -3.60 4.04
C GLU A 64 -9.46 -3.10 2.91
N GLN A 65 -9.40 -3.83 1.81
CA GLN A 65 -8.56 -3.49 0.67
C GLN A 65 -9.31 -2.50 -0.21
N LEU A 66 -8.73 -1.32 -0.43
CA LEU A 66 -9.37 -0.27 -1.22
C LEU A 66 -8.91 -0.26 -2.69
N GLY A 67 -7.76 -0.89 -2.99
CA GLY A 67 -7.22 -1.03 -4.35
C GLY A 67 -5.85 -0.38 -4.49
N ILE A 68 -5.55 0.14 -5.70
CA ILE A 68 -4.31 0.87 -5.99
C ILE A 68 -4.53 2.38 -5.75
N ALA A 69 -3.65 2.98 -4.97
CA ALA A 69 -3.60 4.42 -4.74
C ALA A 69 -2.79 5.14 -5.83
N LEU A 70 -1.70 4.54 -6.31
CA LEU A 70 -0.80 5.12 -7.32
C LEU A 70 -0.31 4.05 -8.30
N VAL A 71 -0.37 4.39 -9.59
CA VAL A 71 0.21 3.64 -10.71
C VAL A 71 1.16 4.59 -11.43
N GLU A 72 2.42 4.22 -11.57
CA GLU A 72 3.42 5.02 -12.28
C GLU A 72 4.24 4.11 -13.21
N ASP A 73 4.78 4.68 -14.29
CA ASP A 73 5.53 3.91 -15.31
C ASP A 73 6.91 3.41 -14.82
N TRP A 74 7.36 3.87 -13.65
CA TRP A 74 8.64 3.51 -13.02
C TRP A 74 8.43 2.87 -11.65
N HIS A 75 9.45 2.14 -11.18
CA HIS A 75 9.39 1.49 -9.87
C HIS A 75 9.38 2.51 -8.73
N LEU A 76 8.31 2.47 -7.95
CA LEU A 76 8.11 3.29 -6.76
C LEU A 76 8.60 2.54 -5.52
N SER A 77 9.47 3.18 -4.75
CA SER A 77 10.02 2.59 -3.52
C SER A 77 10.16 3.64 -2.42
N TYR A 78 10.24 3.18 -1.17
CA TYR A 78 10.41 4.04 0.01
C TYR A 78 9.37 5.16 0.11
N LEU A 79 8.09 4.78 0.13
CA LEU A 79 6.99 5.73 0.31
C LEU A 79 7.22 6.59 1.57
N TYR A 80 6.85 7.86 1.53
CA TYR A 80 6.68 8.65 2.75
C TYR A 80 5.39 9.47 2.61
N VAL A 81 4.41 9.16 3.45
CA VAL A 81 3.08 9.79 3.42
C VAL A 81 3.04 10.90 4.45
N PHE A 82 2.69 12.10 4.02
CA PHE A 82 2.55 13.26 4.90
C PHE A 82 1.41 14.15 4.44
N GLU A 83 0.86 14.92 5.37
CA GLU A 83 -0.16 15.91 5.06
C GLU A 83 0.48 17.26 4.77
N TYR A 84 0.05 17.92 3.69
CA TYR A 84 0.48 19.26 3.34
C TYR A 84 -0.71 20.06 2.79
N ASN A 85 -1.02 21.21 3.39
CA ASN A 85 -2.14 22.07 3.03
C ASN A 85 -3.50 21.32 2.94
N GLY A 86 -3.75 20.37 3.85
CA GLY A 86 -4.98 19.58 3.88
C GLY A 86 -5.06 18.48 2.81
N ASN A 87 -3.98 18.23 2.06
CA ASN A 87 -3.90 17.14 1.09
C ASN A 87 -2.90 16.08 1.55
N ILE A 88 -3.25 14.81 1.34
CA ILE A 88 -2.34 13.68 1.54
C ILE A 88 -1.36 13.66 0.38
N SER A 89 -0.07 13.78 0.69
CA SER A 89 1.02 13.79 -0.28
C SER A 89 1.92 12.57 -0.09
N PHE A 90 2.40 12.03 -1.20
CA PHE A 90 3.35 10.93 -1.23
C PHE A 90 4.70 11.46 -1.70
N ARG A 91 5.75 11.23 -0.92
CA ARG A 91 7.12 11.32 -1.43
C ARG A 91 7.56 9.91 -1.81
N LEU A 92 7.99 9.77 -3.05
CA LEU A 92 8.40 8.50 -3.64
C LEU A 92 9.89 8.61 -3.99
N CYS A 93 10.63 7.52 -3.78
CA CYS A 93 11.95 7.37 -4.36
C CYS A 93 11.79 6.53 -5.63
N GLU A 94 12.32 7.02 -6.75
CA GLU A 94 12.47 6.17 -7.92
C GLU A 94 13.60 5.18 -7.64
N GLN A 95 13.27 3.91 -7.49
CA GLN A 95 14.29 2.88 -7.45
C GLN A 95 14.67 2.59 -8.89
N LEU A 96 15.78 3.17 -9.33
CA LEU A 96 16.46 2.76 -10.56
C LEU A 96 16.64 1.25 -10.48
N SER A 97 15.86 0.53 -11.28
CA SER A 97 16.02 -0.91 -11.47
C SER A 97 17.45 -1.10 -11.98
N PHE A 98 18.35 -1.58 -11.12
CA PHE A 98 19.60 -2.15 -11.59
C PHE A 98 19.22 -3.39 -12.40
N MET A 99 19.24 -3.22 -13.73
CA MET A 99 19.21 -4.32 -14.68
C MET A 99 20.44 -5.20 -14.50
#